data_AF-F1A088-F1
#
_entry.id   AF-F1A088-F1
#
_cell.length_a   1.000
_cell.length_b   1.000
_cell.length_c   1.000
_cell.angle_alpha   90.00
_cell.angle_beta   90.00
_cell.angle_gamma   90.00
#
_symmetry.space_group_name_H-M   'P 1'
#
loop_
_entity.id
_entity.type
_entity.pdbx_description
1 polymer ?
#
loop_
_entity_poly.entity_id
_entity_poly.type
_entity_poly.pdbx_seq_one_letter_code
_entity_poly.pdbx_strand_id
1 'polypeptide(L)'
;MSGNSGLGDEVDKKLIVVLRDGRKFIGMMRTFDQFANIVLQDTIERIYVGDCYSDKNLGVFFIRGDNVVILGEIDPDREVQEKKLKKVSWDEITKAAALEKQKKEEEELLKRKIMTESGLTIDSILNIDDF
;
A
#
# COMPACT_ATOMS: atom_id res chain seq x y z
N MET A 1 16.14 9.86 -28.94
CA MET A 1 15.44 10.27 -27.71
C MET A 1 14.97 9.00 -27.04
N SER A 2 15.72 8.51 -26.05
CA SER A 2 15.50 7.23 -25.37
C SER A 2 14.37 7.38 -24.36
N GLY A 3 13.16 6.98 -24.73
CA GLY A 3 12.07 6.79 -23.77
C GLY A 3 12.33 5.55 -22.94
N ASN A 4 12.89 5.73 -21.74
CA ASN A 4 12.97 4.69 -20.72
C ASN A 4 13.15 5.25 -19.30
N SER A 5 12.61 6.44 -19.01
CA SER A 5 12.70 7.06 -17.68
C SER A 5 11.49 6.65 -16.83
N GLY A 6 11.47 5.39 -16.36
CA GLY A 6 10.34 4.87 -15.55
C GLY A 6 10.49 5.15 -14.06
N LEU A 7 11.67 4.88 -13.50
CA LEU A 7 11.96 4.97 -12.06
C LEU A 7 13.29 5.69 -11.74
N GLY A 8 14.14 5.91 -12.75
CA GLY A 8 15.42 6.61 -12.57
C GLY A 8 15.22 8.04 -12.07
N ASP A 9 14.17 8.70 -12.57
CA ASP A 9 13.81 10.06 -12.19
C ASP A 9 13.18 10.12 -10.79
N GLU A 10 12.86 8.97 -10.18
CA GLU A 10 12.25 8.87 -8.85
C GLU A 10 13.25 8.69 -7.70
N VAL A 11 14.54 8.57 -8.03
CA VAL A 11 15.61 8.51 -7.03
C VAL A 11 15.72 9.84 -6.28
N ASP A 12 15.97 9.75 -4.97
CA ASP A 12 16.03 10.86 -4.02
C ASP A 12 14.73 11.64 -3.82
N LYS A 13 13.62 11.15 -4.39
CA LYS A 13 12.28 11.65 -4.13
C LYS A 13 11.60 10.89 -3.01
N LYS A 14 10.64 11.55 -2.35
CA LYS A 14 9.78 10.94 -1.35
C LYS A 14 8.62 10.24 -2.04
N LEU A 15 8.50 8.93 -1.84
CA LEU A 15 7.49 8.11 -2.52
C LEU A 15 6.54 7.48 -1.51
N ILE A 16 5.30 7.22 -1.93
CA ILE A 16 4.43 6.20 -1.34
C ILE A 16 4.55 4.93 -2.17
N VAL A 17 4.72 3.79 -1.50
CA VAL A 17 4.75 2.46 -2.11
C VAL A 17 3.63 1.62 -1.49
N VAL A 18 2.77 1.06 -2.33
CA VAL A 18 1.67 0.19 -1.94
C VAL A 18 2.01 -1.24 -2.32
N LEU A 19 1.91 -2.15 -1.34
CA LEU A 19 2.19 -3.57 -1.54
C LEU A 19 0.92 -4.37 -1.84
N ARG A 20 1.09 -5.60 -2.31
CA ARG A 20 -0.01 -6.55 -2.58
C ARG A 20 -0.88 -6.87 -1.36
N ASP A 21 -0.31 -6.85 -0.16
CA ASP A 21 -1.05 -7.05 1.09
C ASP A 21 -1.80 -5.79 1.57
N GLY A 22 -1.74 -4.70 0.79
CA GLY A 22 -2.41 -3.43 1.06
C GLY A 22 -1.64 -2.49 1.99
N ARG A 23 -0.46 -2.88 2.48
CA ARG A 23 0.41 -2.03 3.31
C ARG A 23 0.97 -0.87 2.48
N LYS A 24 1.21 0.25 3.15
CA LYS A 24 1.65 1.51 2.54
C LYS A 24 2.89 2.00 3.26
N PHE A 25 3.96 2.16 2.50
CA PHE A 25 5.24 2.67 2.99
C PHE A 25 5.50 4.03 2.37
N ILE A 26 5.99 4.95 3.17
CA ILE A 26 6.39 6.28 2.70
C ILE A 26 7.84 6.48 3.09
N GLY A 27 8.69 6.83 2.14
CA GLY A 27 10.12 7.02 2.39
C GLY A 27 10.82 7.65 1.21
N MET A 28 12.10 7.97 1.37
CA MET A 28 12.93 8.50 0.29
C MET A 28 13.57 7.34 -0.48
N MET A 29 13.33 7.28 -1.78
CA MET A 29 13.89 6.22 -2.62
C MET A 29 15.38 6.46 -2.85
N ARG A 30 16.23 5.51 -2.45
CA ARG A 30 17.69 5.63 -2.60
C ARG A 30 18.26 4.84 -3.75
N THR A 31 17.70 3.67 -4.00
CA THR A 31 18.13 2.83 -5.12
C THR A 31 17.01 1.89 -5.52
N PHE A 32 17.07 1.44 -6.77
CA PHE A 32 16.22 0.42 -7.34
C PHE A 32 17.01 -0.45 -8.31
N ASP A 33 16.43 -1.58 -8.70
CA ASP A 33 16.91 -2.40 -9.80
C ASP A 33 15.85 -2.61 -10.90
N GLN A 34 16.22 -3.32 -11.96
CA GLN A 34 15.34 -3.64 -13.09
C GLN A 34 14.12 -4.49 -12.71
N PHE A 35 14.12 -5.12 -11.52
CA PHE A 35 13.01 -5.91 -11.00
C PHE A 35 12.12 -5.08 -10.06
N ALA A 36 12.36 -3.77 -9.96
CA ALA A 36 11.72 -2.84 -9.04
C ALA A 36 11.91 -3.20 -7.56
N ASN A 37 12.99 -3.90 -7.20
CA ASN A 37 13.39 -3.97 -5.79
C ASN A 37 13.83 -2.56 -5.35
N ILE A 38 13.31 -2.06 -4.23
CA ILE A 38 13.50 -0.66 -3.81
C ILE A 38 14.09 -0.61 -2.40
N VAL A 39 15.07 0.28 -2.21
CA VAL A 39 15.52 0.68 -0.87
C VAL A 39 14.96 2.05 -0.55
N LEU A 40 14.19 2.14 0.53
CA LEU A 40 13.69 3.38 1.09
C LEU A 40 14.50 3.77 2.33
N GLN A 41 14.82 5.05 2.46
CA GLN A 41 15.36 5.67 3.67
C GLN A 41 14.26 6.45 4.40
N ASP A 42 14.40 6.60 5.72
CA ASP A 42 13.48 7.35 6.59
C ASP A 42 12.03 6.88 6.41
N THR A 43 11.89 5.57 6.27
CA THR A 43 10.65 4.90 5.91
C THR A 43 9.70 4.89 7.09
N ILE A 44 8.45 5.25 6.83
CA ILE A 44 7.31 5.03 7.71
C ILE A 44 6.35 4.03 7.08
N GLU A 45 5.74 3.20 7.90
CA GLU A 45 4.52 2.48 7.54
C GLU A 45 3.32 3.32 7.97
N ARG A 46 2.39 3.57 7.04
CA ARG A 46 1.18 4.35 7.29
C ARG A 46 -0.08 3.53 7.10
N ILE A 47 -0.93 3.51 8.12
CA ILE A 47 -2.25 2.86 8.08
C ILE A 47 -3.31 3.96 8.02
N TYR A 48 -4.29 3.77 7.13
CA TYR A 48 -5.48 4.62 7.01
C TYR A 48 -6.72 3.79 7.32
N VAL A 49 -7.62 4.33 8.15
CA VAL A 49 -8.93 3.73 8.45
C VAL A 49 -9.95 4.87 8.56
N GLY A 50 -10.91 4.92 7.64
CA GLY A 50 -11.83 6.05 7.51
C GLY A 50 -11.08 7.39 7.42
N ASP A 51 -11.43 8.34 8.29
CA ASP A 51 -10.79 9.66 8.36
C ASP A 51 -9.56 9.71 9.30
N CYS A 52 -9.04 8.56 9.74
CA CYS A 52 -7.93 8.46 10.67
C CYS A 52 -6.67 7.85 10.02
N TYR A 53 -5.49 8.23 10.53
CA TYR A 53 -4.24 7.60 10.15
C TYR A 53 -3.24 7.51 11.32
N SER A 54 -2.27 6.61 11.21
CA SER A 54 -1.08 6.61 12.08
C SER A 54 0.16 6.12 11.33
N ASP A 55 1.32 6.54 11.83
CA ASP A 55 2.64 6.26 11.26
C ASP A 55 3.48 5.44 12.23
N LYS A 56 4.24 4.48 11.71
CA LYS A 56 5.29 3.76 12.44
C LYS A 56 6.61 3.92 11.71
N ASN A 57 7.64 4.39 12.40
CA ASN A 57 8.97 4.56 11.83
C ASN A 57 9.68 3.20 11.71
N LEU A 58 10.29 2.95 10.56
CA LEU A 58 11.05 1.75 10.21
C LEU A 58 12.51 2.05 9.84
N GLY A 59 12.87 3.30 9.53
CA GLY A 59 14.22 3.67 9.10
C GLY A 59 14.53 3.22 7.67
N VAL A 60 15.58 2.42 7.49
CA VAL A 60 15.93 1.87 6.17
C VAL A 60 15.12 0.60 5.91
N PHE A 61 14.41 0.57 4.79
CA PHE A 61 13.50 -0.51 4.46
C PHE A 61 13.75 -1.02 3.04
N PHE A 62 13.92 -2.34 2.89
CA PHE A 62 14.08 -3.00 1.59
C PHE A 62 12.76 -3.65 1.18
N ILE A 63 12.28 -3.31 -0.01
CA ILE A 63 11.05 -3.82 -0.59
C ILE A 63 11.41 -4.68 -1.81
N ARG A 64 10.92 -5.92 -1.82
CA ARG A 64 11.04 -6.80 -2.97
C ARG A 64 10.05 -6.37 -4.06
N GLY A 65 10.54 -6.22 -5.28
CA GLY A 65 9.82 -5.55 -6.37
C GLY A 65 8.63 -6.31 -6.90
N ASP A 66 8.61 -7.63 -6.75
CA ASP A 66 7.40 -8.40 -7.02
C ASP A 66 6.24 -7.90 -6.14
N ASN A 67 6.45 -7.65 -4.86
CA ASN A 67 5.39 -7.24 -3.92
C ASN A 67 4.84 -5.83 -4.14
N VAL A 68 5.47 -5.03 -5.00
CA VAL A 68 5.04 -3.66 -5.31
C VAL A 68 3.86 -3.70 -6.27
N VAL A 69 2.77 -3.02 -5.90
CA VAL A 69 1.60 -2.83 -6.77
C VAL A 69 1.68 -1.51 -7.49
N ILE A 70 1.91 -0.43 -6.73
CA ILE A 70 2.02 0.93 -7.26
C ILE A 70 2.95 1.74 -6.37
N LEU A 71 3.67 2.67 -6.98
CA LEU A 71 4.45 3.69 -6.30
C LEU A 71 4.18 5.05 -6.94
N GLY A 72 4.34 6.12 -6.17
CA GLY A 72 4.18 7.49 -6.67
C GLY A 72 4.84 8.51 -5.77
N GLU A 73 5.34 9.58 -6.39
CA GLU A 73 5.92 10.73 -5.69
C GLU A 73 4.88 11.39 -4.76
N ILE A 74 5.32 11.74 -3.56
CA ILE A 74 4.56 12.54 -2.60
C ILE A 74 5.22 13.91 -2.51
N ASP A 75 4.47 14.93 -2.92
CA ASP A 75 4.79 16.31 -2.59
C ASP A 75 4.37 16.61 -1.13
N PRO A 76 5.31 16.89 -0.22
CA PRO A 76 5.01 17.17 1.18
C PRO A 76 4.15 18.42 1.36
N ASP A 77 4.24 19.42 0.48
CA ASP A 77 3.50 20.68 0.61
C ASP A 77 2.03 20.49 0.26
N ARG A 78 1.75 19.57 -0.67
CA ARG A 78 0.39 19.24 -1.11
C ARG A 78 -0.36 18.36 -0.11
N GLU A 79 0.32 17.43 0.55
CA GLU A 79 -0.31 16.52 1.53
C GLU A 79 -0.90 17.29 2.73
N VAL A 80 -0.21 18.34 3.18
CA VAL A 80 -0.64 19.18 4.33
C VAL A 80 -1.92 19.96 4.01
N GLN A 81 -2.14 20.30 2.74
CA GLN A 81 -3.26 21.16 2.32
C GLN A 81 -4.55 20.38 2.04
N GLU A 82 -4.44 19.13 1.56
CA GLU A 82 -5.58 18.43 0.94
C GLU A 82 -6.38 17.52 1.89
N LYS A 83 -5.84 17.10 3.04
CA LYS A 83 -6.48 16.05 3.86
C LYS A 83 -6.64 16.41 5.34
N LYS A 84 -7.90 16.60 5.75
CA LYS A 84 -8.34 16.71 7.16
C LYS A 84 -8.32 15.35 7.90
N LEU A 85 -7.28 14.55 7.69
CA LEU A 85 -7.17 13.26 8.37
C LEU A 85 -6.73 13.45 9.83
N LYS A 86 -7.36 12.73 10.76
CA LYS A 86 -7.01 12.74 12.17
C LYS A 86 -5.87 11.76 12.44
N LYS A 87 -4.75 12.25 12.97
CA LYS A 87 -3.67 11.38 13.47
C LYS A 87 -4.10 10.75 14.80
N VAL A 88 -4.02 9.43 14.90
CA VAL A 88 -4.36 8.64 16.11
C VAL A 88 -3.14 7.83 16.56
N SER A 89 -3.26 7.11 17.68
CA SER A 89 -2.18 6.23 18.16
C SER A 89 -2.04 4.97 17.29
N TRP A 90 -0.85 4.38 17.29
CA TRP A 90 -0.59 3.15 16.54
C TRP A 90 -1.50 1.99 16.99
N ASP A 91 -1.76 1.88 18.29
CA ASP A 91 -2.61 0.83 18.83
C ASP A 91 -4.07 1.03 18.43
N GLU A 92 -4.56 2.28 18.42
CA GLU A 92 -5.91 2.62 17.99
C GLU A 92 -6.12 2.31 16.51
N ILE A 93 -5.21 2.74 15.63
CA ILE A 93 -5.35 2.47 14.19
C ILE A 93 -5.28 0.97 13.89
N THR A 94 -4.42 0.23 14.58
CA THR A 94 -4.23 -1.19 14.35
C THR A 94 -5.48 -1.98 14.72
N LYS A 95 -6.10 -1.62 15.86
CA LYS A 95 -7.40 -2.19 16.27
C LYS A 95 -8.50 -1.86 15.28
N ALA A 96 -8.57 -0.60 14.82
CA ALA A 96 -9.56 -0.16 13.84
C ALA A 96 -9.40 -0.89 12.49
N ALA A 97 -8.17 -1.05 12.01
CA ALA A 97 -7.85 -1.76 10.77
C ALA A 97 -8.19 -3.25 10.86
N ALA A 98 -7.91 -3.89 12.00
CA ALA A 98 -8.27 -5.29 12.23
C ALA A 98 -9.80 -5.49 12.18
N LEU A 99 -10.56 -4.57 12.76
CA LEU A 99 -12.03 -4.61 12.72
C LEU A 99 -12.58 -4.39 11.32
N GLU A 100 -12.03 -3.44 10.55
CA GLU A 100 -12.42 -3.20 9.16
C GLU A 100 -12.12 -4.41 8.27
N LYS A 101 -10.95 -5.04 8.46
CA LYS A 101 -10.56 -6.26 7.75
C LYS A 101 -11.54 -7.40 8.02
N GLN A 102 -11.89 -7.65 9.28
CA GLN A 102 -12.87 -8.69 9.64
C GLN A 102 -14.23 -8.46 8.97
N LYS A 103 -14.74 -7.22 9.03
CA LYS A 103 -16.01 -6.87 8.36
C LYS A 103 -15.94 -7.09 6.85
N LYS A 104 -14.84 -6.69 6.22
CA LYS A 104 -14.66 -6.89 4.78
C LYS A 104 -14.60 -8.37 4.40
N GLU A 105 -13.94 -9.20 5.20
CA GLU A 105 -13.89 -10.66 5.02
C GLU A 105 -15.28 -11.30 5.15
N GLU A 106 -16.07 -10.89 6.14
CA GLU A 106 -17.46 -11.35 6.32
C GLU A 106 -18.35 -10.95 5.13
N GLU A 107 -18.23 -9.71 4.65
CA GLU A 107 -18.96 -9.21 3.48
C GLU A 107 -18.54 -9.94 2.18
N GLU A 108 -17.24 -10.19 1.99
CA GLU A 108 -16.74 -10.93 0.85
C GLU A 108 -17.24 -12.38 0.86
N LEU A 109 -17.29 -13.03 2.03
CA LEU A 109 -17.84 -14.37 2.17
C LEU A 109 -19.33 -14.41 1.81
N LEU A 110 -20.10 -13.42 2.27
CA LEU A 110 -21.52 -13.32 1.94
C LEU A 110 -21.74 -13.09 0.44
N LYS A 111 -20.99 -12.17 -0.17
CA LYS A 111 -21.03 -11.90 -1.61
C LYS A 111 -20.69 -13.14 -2.43
N ARG A 112 -19.67 -13.89 -2.03
CA ARG A 112 -19.29 -15.15 -2.68
C ARG A 112 -20.42 -16.18 -2.63
N LYS A 113 -21.06 -16.37 -1.47
CA LYS A 113 -22.21 -17.29 -1.33
C LYS A 113 -23.34 -16.95 -2.29
N ILE A 114 -23.76 -15.68 -2.32
CA ILE A 114 -24.84 -15.19 -3.18
C ILE A 114 -24.50 -15.39 -4.67
N MET A 115 -23.25 -15.11 -5.07
CA MET A 115 -22.80 -15.27 -6.45
C MET A 115 -22.78 -16.74 -6.86
N THR A 116 -22.27 -17.62 -6.01
CA THR A 116 -22.27 -19.07 -6.26
C THR A 116 -23.70 -19.63 -6.39
N GLU A 117 -24.61 -19.21 -5.52
CA GLU A 117 -26.04 -19.57 -5.62
C GLU A 117 -26.69 -19.06 -6.92
N SER A 118 -26.19 -17.95 -7.46
CA SER A 118 -26.64 -17.37 -8.72
C SER A 118 -25.93 -17.95 -9.96
N GLY A 119 -25.07 -18.95 -9.81
CA GLY A 119 -24.31 -19.56 -10.90
C GLY A 119 -23.16 -18.71 -11.45
N LEU A 120 -22.74 -17.67 -10.73
CA LEU A 120 -21.61 -16.80 -11.07
C LEU A 120 -20.38 -17.19 -10.26
N THR A 121 -19.23 -17.34 -10.93
CA THR A 121 -17.93 -17.53 -10.28
C THR A 121 -17.13 -16.23 -10.33
N ILE A 122 -16.54 -15.83 -9.20
CA ILE A 122 -15.46 -14.83 -9.22
C ILE A 122 -14.17 -15.60 -9.45
N ASP A 123 -13.56 -15.43 -10.62
CA ASP A 123 -12.14 -15.72 -10.79
C ASP A 123 -11.39 -14.65 -10.00
N SER A 124 -11.09 -14.93 -8.74
CA SER A 124 -10.21 -14.07 -7.98
C SER A 124 -8.83 -14.18 -8.63
N ILE A 125 -8.41 -13.12 -9.32
CA ILE A 125 -7.03 -12.92 -9.83
C ILE A 125 -5.96 -13.06 -8.71
N LEU A 126 -6.39 -13.22 -7.45
CA LEU A 126 -5.56 -13.47 -6.28
C LEU A 126 -5.22 -14.97 -6.03
N ASN A 127 -5.71 -15.91 -6.85
CA ASN A 127 -5.23 -17.30 -6.81
C ASN A 127 -3.98 -17.50 -7.69
N ILE A 128 -2.95 -16.66 -7.54
CA ILE A 128 -1.62 -16.86 -8.14
C ILE A 128 -0.71 -17.55 -7.10
N ASP A 129 -1.19 -18.67 -6.55
CA ASP A 129 -0.35 -19.60 -5.77
C ASP A 129 -0.37 -21.02 -6.38
N ASP A 130 -0.83 -21.16 -7.63
CA ASP A 130 -0.87 -22.44 -8.37
C ASP A 130 0.06 -22.44 -9.62
N PHE A 131 1.27 -21.87 -9.52
CA PHE A 131 2.42 -22.19 -10.38
C PHE A 131 3.77 -21.99 -9.67
#